data_AF-A0A6I9HBQ0-F1
#
_entry.id   AF-A0A6I9HBQ0-F1
#
_cell.length_a   1.000
_cell.length_b   1.000
_cell.length_c   1.000
_cell.angle_alpha   90.00
_cell.angle_beta   90.00
_cell.angle_gamma   90.00
#
_symmetry.space_group_name_H-M   'P 1'
#
loop_
_entity.id
_entity.type
_entity.pdbx_description
1 polymer ?
#
loop_
_entity_poly.entity_id
_entity_poly.type
_entity_poly.pdbx_seq_one_letter_code
_entity_poly.pdbx_strand_id
1 'polypeptide(L)'
;MTKKDVDLLLSISTNMKFIVTQGREPNTWLRRLGVPSSFVAMVGAAFYPIYFRPLLLPEEYKNEQSINRAGIVQEDIQPAGLKVWSDPFGRK
;
A
#
# COMPACT_ATOMS: atom_id res chain seq x y z
N MET A 1 -14.94 -37.09 52.67
CA MET A 1 -14.48 -36.55 51.38
C MET A 1 -13.21 -37.28 51.01
N THR A 2 -13.23 -38.05 49.92
CA THR A 2 -12.11 -38.93 49.54
C THR A 2 -11.15 -38.18 48.61
N LYS A 3 -9.87 -38.61 48.53
CA LYS A 3 -8.86 -37.94 47.68
C LYS A 3 -9.32 -37.80 46.22
N LYS A 4 -10.04 -38.80 45.72
CA LYS A 4 -10.62 -38.82 44.36
C LYS A 4 -11.60 -37.67 44.12
N ASP A 5 -12.36 -37.29 45.15
CA ASP A 5 -13.32 -36.18 45.06
C ASP A 5 -12.59 -34.84 44.96
N VAL A 6 -11.50 -34.67 45.70
CA VAL A 6 -10.67 -33.45 45.67
C VAL A 6 -9.97 -33.30 44.32
N ASP A 7 -9.42 -34.39 43.78
CA ASP A 7 -8.74 -34.39 42.48
C ASP A 7 -9.73 -34.08 41.33
N LEU A 8 -10.96 -34.60 41.42
CA LEU A 8 -12.02 -34.33 40.46
C LEU A 8 -12.45 -32.86 40.48
N LEU A 9 -12.58 -32.26 41.67
CA LEU A 9 -12.90 -30.84 41.81
C LEU A 9 -11.76 -29.93 41.34
N LEU A 10 -10.49 -30.31 41.58
CA LEU A 10 -9.32 -29.61 41.06
C LEU A 10 -9.26 -29.68 39.52
N SER A 11 -9.54 -30.84 38.94
CA SER A 11 -9.61 -31.03 37.49
C SER A 11 -10.72 -30.16 36.88
N ILE A 12 -11.93 -30.17 37.45
CA ILE A 12 -13.04 -29.35 36.99
C ILE A 12 -12.72 -27.85 37.13
N SER A 13 -12.15 -27.42 38.25
CA SER A 13 -11.74 -26.02 38.46
C SER A 13 -10.67 -25.57 37.47
N THR A 14 -9.70 -26.44 37.18
CA THR A 14 -8.62 -26.17 36.22
C THR A 14 -9.16 -26.07 34.80
N ASN A 15 -10.00 -27.02 34.40
CA ASN A 15 -10.64 -27.02 33.09
C ASN A 15 -11.58 -25.82 32.92
N MET A 16 -12.31 -25.44 33.98
CA MET A 16 -13.20 -24.27 33.97
C MET A 16 -12.41 -22.96 33.88
N LYS A 17 -11.30 -22.82 34.62
CA LYS A 17 -10.40 -21.67 34.48
C LYS A 17 -9.82 -21.59 33.07
N PHE A 18 -9.40 -22.73 32.51
CA PHE A 18 -8.90 -22.80 31.14
C PHE A 18 -9.96 -22.31 30.14
N ILE A 19 -11.19 -22.82 30.21
CA ILE A 19 -12.31 -22.40 29.34
C ILE A 19 -12.61 -20.90 29.48
N VAL A 20 -12.63 -20.36 30.70
CA VAL A 20 -12.87 -18.92 30.95
C VAL A 20 -11.73 -18.05 30.40
N THR A 21 -10.48 -18.53 30.44
CA THR A 21 -9.32 -17.82 29.89
C THR A 21 -9.14 -17.96 28.38
N GLN A 22 -9.68 -19.01 27.76
CA GLN A 22 -9.53 -19.29 26.31
C GLN A 22 -10.47 -18.47 25.41
N GLY A 23 -11.39 -17.67 25.97
CA GLY A 23 -12.52 -17.07 25.24
C GLY A 23 -12.40 -15.61 24.78
N ARG A 24 -11.28 -14.91 24.98
CA ARG A 24 -11.17 -13.48 24.60
C ARG A 24 -9.81 -13.11 24.05
N GLU A 25 -9.44 -13.71 22.92
CA GLU A 25 -8.34 -13.22 22.10
C GLU A 25 -8.81 -11.95 21.36
N PRO A 26 -8.22 -10.76 21.61
CA PRO A 26 -8.55 -9.58 20.82
C PRO A 26 -8.25 -9.88 19.36
N ASN A 27 -9.09 -9.38 18.46
CA ASN A 27 -9.02 -9.61 17.02
C ASN A 27 -7.75 -8.96 16.41
N THR A 28 -6.59 -9.61 16.62
CA THR A 28 -5.27 -9.22 16.11
C THR A 28 -5.21 -9.12 14.59
N TRP A 29 -6.11 -9.79 13.86
CA TRP A 29 -6.36 -9.67 12.42
C TRP A 29 -6.49 -8.21 11.98
N LEU A 30 -7.18 -7.36 12.76
CA LEU A 30 -7.39 -5.96 12.38
C LEU A 30 -6.08 -5.16 12.45
N ARG A 31 -5.22 -5.42 13.43
CA ARG A 31 -3.87 -4.82 13.49
C ARG A 31 -2.92 -5.42 12.45
N ARG A 32 -2.96 -6.74 12.27
CA ARG A 32 -2.04 -7.46 11.37
C ARG A 32 -2.31 -7.19 9.89
N LEU A 33 -3.57 -7.01 9.51
CA LEU A 33 -3.96 -6.76 8.12
C LEU A 33 -4.36 -5.30 7.88
N GLY A 34 -4.96 -4.63 8.85
CA GLY A 34 -5.42 -3.24 8.68
C GLY A 34 -4.28 -2.24 8.53
N VAL A 35 -3.19 -2.39 9.29
CA VAL A 35 -2.03 -1.48 9.22
C VAL A 35 -1.29 -1.54 7.87
N PRO A 36 -0.91 -2.71 7.34
CA PRO A 36 -0.28 -2.76 6.02
C PRO A 36 -1.24 -2.36 4.88
N SER A 37 -2.54 -2.69 4.99
CA SER A 37 -3.53 -2.30 3.97
C SER A 37 -3.75 -0.79 3.91
N SER A 38 -3.83 -0.12 5.07
CA SER A 38 -3.98 1.34 5.11
C SER A 38 -2.73 2.05 4.58
N PHE A 39 -1.54 1.50 4.83
CA PHE A 39 -0.30 2.03 4.27
C PHE A 39 -0.30 1.94 2.74
N VAL A 40 -0.62 0.79 2.16
CA VAL A 40 -0.70 0.62 0.70
C VAL A 40 -1.76 1.53 0.09
N ALA A 41 -2.92 1.67 0.74
CA ALA A 41 -3.97 2.59 0.29
C ALA A 41 -3.51 4.06 0.32
N MET A 42 -2.81 4.49 1.36
CA MET A 42 -2.26 5.85 1.48
C MET A 42 -1.20 6.12 0.41
N VAL A 43 -0.32 5.16 0.16
CA VAL A 43 0.69 5.24 -0.91
C VAL A 43 0.02 5.34 -2.27
N GLY A 44 -0.95 4.46 -2.58
CA GLY A 44 -1.70 4.50 -3.82
C GLY A 44 -2.45 5.82 -4.03
N ALA A 45 -3.05 6.37 -2.98
CA ALA A 45 -3.73 7.66 -3.03
C ALA A 45 -2.75 8.82 -3.29
N ALA A 46 -1.58 8.82 -2.65
CA ALA A 46 -0.55 9.85 -2.87
C ALA A 46 0.00 9.82 -4.30
N PHE A 47 0.16 8.62 -4.89
CA PHE A 47 0.64 8.45 -6.26
C PHE A 47 -0.47 8.53 -7.34
N TYR A 48 -1.74 8.58 -6.94
CA TYR A 48 -2.88 8.64 -7.86
C TYR A 48 -2.79 9.75 -8.92
N PRO A 49 -2.52 11.03 -8.57
CA PRO A 49 -2.47 12.11 -9.57
C PRO A 49 -1.28 12.01 -10.52
N ILE A 50 -0.20 11.33 -10.13
CA ILE A 50 1.03 11.24 -10.93
C ILE A 50 0.94 10.11 -11.95
N TYR A 51 0.37 8.96 -11.57
CA TYR A 51 0.37 7.77 -12.41
C TYR A 51 -1.00 7.48 -13.04
N PHE A 52 -2.08 7.49 -12.26
CA PHE A 52 -3.39 7.04 -12.74
C PHE A 52 -4.17 8.14 -13.47
N ARG A 53 -4.18 9.38 -12.94
CA ARG A 53 -4.83 10.52 -13.61
C ARG A 53 -4.43 10.67 -15.09
N PRO A 54 -3.13 10.71 -15.47
CA PRO A 54 -2.76 10.87 -16.88
C PRO A 54 -3.11 9.66 -17.75
N LEU A 55 -3.20 8.45 -17.19
CA LEU A 55 -3.59 7.25 -17.93
C LEU A 55 -5.11 7.20 -18.20
N LEU A 56 -5.92 7.73 -17.27
CA LEU A 56 -7.37 7.78 -17.41
C LEU A 56 -7.83 8.92 -18.34
N LEU A 57 -7.07 10.02 -18.38
CA LEU A 57 -7.40 11.24 -19.14
C LEU A 57 -6.22 11.66 -20.04
N PRO A 58 -5.84 10.84 -21.03
CA PRO A 58 -4.62 11.05 -21.80
C PRO A 58 -4.67 12.33 -22.64
N GLU A 59 -5.82 12.66 -23.24
CA GLU A 59 -5.95 13.83 -24.12
C GLU A 59 -5.92 15.16 -23.35
N GLU A 60 -6.59 15.22 -22.20
CA GLU A 60 -6.56 16.38 -21.31
C GLU A 60 -5.15 16.58 -20.75
N TYR A 61 -4.50 15.51 -20.31
CA TYR A 61 -3.14 15.57 -19.80
C TYR A 61 -2.11 15.97 -20.87
N LYS A 62 -2.25 15.51 -22.11
CA LYS A 62 -1.41 15.96 -23.24
C LYS A 62 -1.59 17.45 -23.53
N ASN A 63 -2.81 17.97 -23.44
CA ASN A 63 -3.09 19.40 -23.61
C ASN A 63 -2.51 20.22 -22.46
N GLU A 64 -2.71 19.79 -21.21
CA GLU A 64 -2.05 20.42 -20.05
C GLU A 64 -0.52 20.41 -20.20
N GLN A 65 0.07 19.30 -20.68
CA GLN A 65 1.52 19.22 -20.92
C GLN A 65 1.99 20.11 -22.07
N SER A 66 1.23 20.24 -23.16
CA SER A 66 1.61 21.08 -24.29
C SER A 66 1.61 22.56 -23.90
N ILE A 67 0.66 22.98 -23.06
CA ILE A 67 0.60 24.34 -22.50
C ILE A 67 1.74 24.56 -21.49
N ASN A 68 1.93 23.63 -20.54
CA ASN A 68 2.96 23.77 -19.50
C ASN A 68 4.40 23.64 -20.04
N ARG A 69 4.58 23.00 -21.20
CA ARG A 69 5.86 22.91 -21.91
C ARG A 69 5.95 23.85 -23.10
N ALA A 70 5.00 24.76 -23.26
CA ALA A 70 5.07 25.78 -24.30
C ALA A 70 6.32 26.65 -24.07
N GLY A 71 7.18 26.76 -25.07
CA GLY A 71 8.43 27.52 -25.00
C GLY A 71 9.65 26.75 -24.47
N ILE A 72 9.50 25.47 -24.14
CA ILE A 72 10.66 24.60 -23.88
C ILE A 72 11.13 24.02 -25.21
N VAL A 73 12.16 24.65 -25.80
CA VAL A 73 12.92 24.10 -26.92
C VAL A 73 13.91 23.09 -26.34
N GLN A 74 13.69 21.80 -26.59
CA GLN A 74 14.48 20.72 -25.97
C GLN A 74 15.94 20.75 -26.42
N GLU A 75 16.19 21.31 -27.59
CA GLU A 75 17.49 21.53 -28.20
C GLU A 75 18.33 22.56 -27.41
N ASP A 76 17.69 23.58 -26.83
CA ASP A 76 18.35 24.68 -26.12
C ASP A 76 18.70 24.31 -24.66
N ILE A 77 17.92 23.41 -24.06
CA ILE A 77 18.19 22.90 -22.70
C ILE A 77 19.33 21.88 -22.72
N GLN A 78 19.58 21.26 -23.87
CA GLN A 78 20.54 20.19 -23.96
C GLN A 78 21.98 20.70 -24.08
N PRO A 79 22.92 20.01 -23.43
CA PRO A 79 24.34 20.27 -23.63
C PRO A 79 24.69 20.10 -25.12
N ALA A 80 25.39 21.11 -25.66
CA ALA A 80 25.75 21.15 -27.07
C ALA A 80 26.50 19.87 -27.52
N GLY A 81 26.12 19.33 -28.67
CA GLY A 81 26.76 18.15 -29.28
C GLY A 81 26.12 16.80 -28.96
N LEU A 82 25.01 16.76 -28.20
CA LEU A 82 24.23 15.54 -27.94
C LEU A 82 22.90 15.53 -28.70
N LYS A 83 22.43 14.34 -29.09
CA LYS A 83 21.15 14.15 -29.80
C LYS A 83 19.97 14.42 -28.87
N VAL A 84 18.96 15.11 -29.39
CA VAL A 84 17.70 15.37 -28.69
C VAL A 84 17.06 14.09 -28.17
N TRP A 85 16.86 14.00 -26.85
CA TRP A 85 16.28 12.83 -26.18
C TRP A 85 14.85 12.48 -26.61
N SER A 86 14.17 13.36 -27.35
CA SER A 86 12.87 13.07 -27.97
C SER A 86 12.94 11.96 -29.01
N ASP A 87 14.10 11.73 -29.62
CA ASP A 87 14.28 10.70 -30.64
C ASP A 87 15.44 9.74 -30.30
N PRO A 88 15.19 8.72 -29.47
CA PRO A 88 16.21 7.75 -29.07
C PRO A 88 16.64 6.77 -30.17
N PHE A 89 15.89 6.67 -31.29
CA PHE A 89 16.12 5.61 -32.30
C PHE A 89 16.24 6.09 -33.75
N GLY A 90 15.97 7.35 -34.05
CA GLY A 90 16.03 7.88 -35.41
C GLY A 90 17.45 8.22 -35.85
N ARG A 91 18.26 7.21 -36.12
CA ARG A 91 19.32 7.35 -37.13
C ARG A 91 19.00 6.37 -38.25
N LYS A 92 18.99 6.88 -39.49
CA LYS A 92 19.21 6.05 -40.68
C LYS A 92 20.71 5.74 -40.78
#